data_AF-A0A257WSH8-F1
#
_entry.id   AF-A0A257WSH8-F1
#
_cell.length_a   1.000
_cell.length_b   1.000
_cell.length_c   1.000
_cell.angle_alpha   90.00
_cell.angle_beta   90.00
_cell.angle_gamma   90.00
#
_symmetry.space_group_name_H-M   'P 1'
#
loop_
_entity.id
_entity.type
_entity.pdbx_description
1 polymer ?
#
loop_
_entity_poly.entity_id
_entity_poly.type
_entity_poly.pdbx_seq_one_letter_code
_entity_poly.pdbx_strand_id
1 'polypeptide(L)'
;MKQFLVLGSSLLVLGLCAATAVAEEPFRPEAGKFPPLEKAHTYRGELVFVDHANRRGSLRVAGAGGTYFRNAPQPFAMLPYGIVRYHGAPADLRDVPLGTVMHVRAFLPPDPKMSAVPVLPVDNKDRIAGYSGTGVAPAENHVLLLEDEPSHCLRTGMVWKLKELELKNNEGMIIASREAKAGGDSKASEEKLTFDAATRVWRGRERLGIADLIAEGAWPASGKKSLEGQAVQLGITWKPTPDGVFTRFHISDIWLDEAATQRAAQIQTEVHKAFIRSRWMPAWVDAVEYGKFGRATVTATLFGGMDASLYADFQKGTSVLMNGAENTLKHAGGGYGPAHMASKGTILDVAQASGDAPLGSSGMQIRFETDLVIEGIRPTRVVRVRPTSWPQVQVPREEYLGDGNFSHEDRFPTPAIFPKY
;
A
#
# COMPACT_ATOMS: atom_id res chain seq x y z
N MET A 1 -41.12 -75.99 18.21
CA MET A 1 -40.03 -75.16 18.75
C MET A 1 -40.19 -73.75 18.21
N LYS A 2 -40.42 -72.78 19.11
CA LYS A 2 -40.68 -71.36 18.78
C LYS A 2 -39.34 -70.67 18.53
N GLN A 3 -39.19 -70.02 17.37
CA GLN A 3 -38.09 -69.09 17.10
C GLN A 3 -38.60 -67.67 17.35
N PHE A 4 -38.04 -67.02 18.36
CA PHE A 4 -38.23 -65.60 18.66
C PHE A 4 -37.19 -64.80 17.86
N LEU A 5 -37.65 -63.89 17.01
CA LEU A 5 -36.82 -62.88 16.36
C LEU A 5 -37.00 -61.57 17.14
N VAL A 6 -35.96 -61.15 17.84
CA VAL A 6 -35.92 -59.89 18.61
C VAL A 6 -35.47 -58.76 17.69
N LEU A 7 -36.36 -57.78 17.45
CA LEU A 7 -36.02 -56.51 16.80
C LEU A 7 -35.26 -55.61 17.80
N GLY A 8 -34.00 -55.31 17.50
CA GLY A 8 -33.22 -54.30 18.22
C GLY A 8 -33.39 -52.92 17.59
N SER A 9 -34.16 -52.04 18.25
CA SER A 9 -34.23 -50.61 17.92
C SER A 9 -33.01 -49.89 18.48
N SER A 10 -32.14 -49.38 17.61
CA SER A 10 -31.08 -48.43 17.97
C SER A 10 -31.60 -47.01 17.79
N LEU A 11 -31.88 -46.31 18.90
CA LEU A 11 -32.12 -44.87 18.91
C LEU A 11 -30.76 -44.14 18.79
N LEU A 12 -30.53 -43.49 17.65
CA LEU A 12 -29.40 -42.59 17.44
C LEU A 12 -29.76 -41.21 18.01
N VAL A 13 -29.16 -40.82 19.13
CA VAL A 13 -29.29 -39.47 19.70
C VAL A 13 -28.35 -38.53 18.93
N LEU A 14 -28.92 -37.71 18.04
CA LEU A 14 -28.23 -36.59 17.39
C LEU A 14 -28.07 -35.45 18.39
N GLY A 15 -26.89 -35.33 18.99
CA GLY A 15 -26.49 -34.16 19.77
C GLY A 15 -26.21 -32.97 18.86
N LEU A 16 -27.08 -31.95 18.88
CA LEU A 16 -26.76 -30.64 18.35
C LEU A 16 -25.70 -29.98 19.24
N CYS A 17 -24.43 -30.04 18.84
CA CYS A 17 -23.42 -29.12 19.33
C CYS A 17 -23.63 -27.77 18.66
N ALA A 18 -24.30 -26.84 19.34
CA ALA A 18 -24.26 -25.43 18.99
C ALA A 18 -22.82 -24.95 19.14
N ALA A 19 -22.12 -24.76 18.02
CA ALA A 19 -20.84 -24.09 18.00
C ALA A 19 -21.06 -22.62 18.40
N THR A 20 -20.77 -22.30 19.67
CA THR A 20 -20.64 -20.90 20.09
C THR A 20 -19.44 -20.32 19.35
N ALA A 21 -19.69 -19.49 18.35
CA ALA A 21 -18.67 -18.68 17.71
C ALA A 21 -18.03 -17.80 18.79
N VAL A 22 -16.83 -18.19 19.23
CA VAL A 22 -15.97 -17.30 20.02
C VAL A 22 -15.71 -16.10 19.13
N ALA A 23 -16.12 -14.90 19.57
CA ALA A 23 -15.75 -13.67 18.90
C ALA A 23 -14.23 -13.61 18.85
N GLU A 24 -13.65 -13.77 17.66
CA GLU A 24 -12.20 -13.73 17.45
C GLU A 24 -11.70 -12.36 17.94
N GLU A 25 -10.69 -12.33 18.80
CA GLU A 25 -10.13 -11.07 19.26
C GLU A 25 -9.63 -10.23 18.06
N PRO A 26 -9.84 -8.90 18.07
CA PRO A 26 -9.41 -8.06 16.97
C PRO A 26 -7.90 -8.14 16.71
N PHE A 27 -7.52 -8.51 15.49
CA PHE A 27 -6.12 -8.75 15.14
C PHE A 27 -5.29 -7.45 15.11
N ARG A 28 -4.11 -7.48 15.72
CA ARG A 28 -3.08 -6.43 15.67
C ARG A 28 -1.74 -7.02 15.23
N PRO A 29 -0.95 -6.34 14.38
CA PRO A 29 0.39 -6.79 14.04
C PRO A 29 1.30 -6.84 15.27
N GLU A 30 2.15 -7.87 15.34
CA GLU A 30 3.15 -8.02 16.39
C GLU A 30 4.51 -7.46 15.95
N ALA A 31 5.27 -6.90 16.89
CA ALA A 31 6.62 -6.43 16.62
C ALA A 31 7.54 -7.59 16.18
N GLY A 32 8.35 -7.36 15.14
CA GLY A 32 9.25 -8.37 14.58
C GLY A 32 8.57 -9.47 13.77
N LYS A 33 7.27 -9.36 13.46
CA LYS A 33 6.55 -10.31 12.61
C LYS A 33 5.82 -9.59 11.47
N PHE A 34 5.84 -10.21 10.29
CA PHE A 34 5.02 -9.76 9.16
C PHE A 34 3.60 -10.32 9.34
N PRO A 35 2.55 -9.48 9.35
CA PRO A 35 1.19 -9.94 9.57
C PRO A 35 0.64 -10.64 8.30
N PRO A 36 -0.20 -11.68 8.47
CA PRO A 36 -0.86 -12.34 7.34
C PRO A 36 -1.82 -11.37 6.64
N LEU A 37 -1.74 -11.31 5.30
CA LEU A 37 -2.52 -10.37 4.50
C LEU A 37 -4.02 -10.60 4.66
N GLU A 38 -4.45 -11.83 4.91
CA GLU A 38 -5.84 -12.28 5.05
C GLU A 38 -6.53 -11.66 6.25
N LYS A 39 -5.76 -11.26 7.29
CA LYS A 39 -6.26 -10.57 8.47
C LYS A 39 -6.41 -9.05 8.26
N ALA A 40 -5.93 -8.51 7.14
CA ALA A 40 -6.04 -7.08 6.84
C ALA A 40 -7.46 -6.71 6.39
N HIS A 41 -7.98 -5.62 6.94
CA HIS A 41 -9.21 -5.00 6.44
C HIS A 41 -8.95 -4.30 5.10
N THR A 42 -9.94 -4.31 4.22
CA THR A 42 -9.85 -3.77 2.86
C THR A 42 -10.89 -2.69 2.65
N TYR A 43 -10.44 -1.56 2.12
CA TYR A 43 -11.30 -0.45 1.70
C TYR A 43 -10.63 0.36 0.59
N ARG A 44 -11.39 1.24 -0.06
CA ARG A 44 -10.87 2.18 -1.06
C ARG A 44 -11.24 3.62 -0.72
N GLY A 45 -10.43 4.58 -1.15
CA GLY A 45 -10.72 6.00 -0.92
C GLY A 45 -9.78 6.92 -1.69
N GLU A 46 -10.17 8.17 -1.83
CA GLU A 46 -9.39 9.22 -2.48
C GLU A 46 -8.32 9.76 -1.53
N LEU A 47 -7.08 9.85 -1.99
CA LEU A 47 -5.97 10.44 -1.25
C LEU A 47 -6.10 11.96 -1.21
N VAL A 48 -6.33 12.51 -0.02
CA VAL A 48 -6.61 13.96 0.16
C VAL A 48 -5.54 14.70 0.95
N PHE A 49 -4.66 13.96 1.63
CA PHE A 49 -3.54 14.52 2.38
C PHE A 49 -2.38 13.53 2.41
N VAL A 50 -1.15 14.04 2.31
CA VAL A 50 0.09 13.26 2.38
C VAL A 50 1.11 13.96 3.26
N ASP A 51 1.59 13.23 4.26
CA ASP A 51 2.82 13.51 5.01
C ASP A 51 3.80 12.38 4.70
N HIS A 52 4.49 12.53 3.56
CA HIS A 52 5.39 11.51 3.03
C HIS A 52 6.57 11.23 3.98
N ALA A 53 7.04 12.24 4.70
CA ALA A 53 8.20 12.11 5.58
C ALA A 53 7.88 11.26 6.82
N ASN A 54 6.69 11.41 7.41
CA ASN A 54 6.23 10.55 8.49
C ASN A 54 5.49 9.29 8.01
N ARG A 55 5.39 9.10 6.69
CA ARG A 55 4.64 8.02 6.04
C ARG A 55 3.18 7.93 6.52
N ARG A 56 2.51 9.08 6.54
CA ARG A 56 1.09 9.22 6.90
C ARG A 56 0.31 9.90 5.78
N GLY A 57 -1.01 9.81 5.85
CA GLY A 57 -1.88 10.56 4.96
C GLY A 57 -3.31 10.54 5.44
N SER A 58 -4.23 10.97 4.57
CA SER A 58 -5.66 10.78 4.81
C SER A 58 -6.39 10.40 3.53
N LEU A 59 -7.38 9.53 3.69
CA LEU A 59 -8.24 9.04 2.62
C LEU A 59 -9.69 9.46 2.87
N ARG A 60 -10.35 10.01 1.85
CA ARG A 60 -11.82 10.07 1.85
C ARG A 60 -12.33 8.68 1.47
N VAL A 61 -12.69 7.89 2.47
CA VAL A 61 -13.07 6.48 2.30
C VAL A 61 -14.42 6.36 1.61
N ALA A 62 -14.51 5.46 0.64
CA ALA A 62 -15.76 5.12 -0.04
C ALA A 62 -16.57 4.16 0.84
N GLY A 63 -17.62 4.68 1.46
CA GLY A 63 -18.57 3.89 2.25
C GLY A 63 -19.78 3.43 1.45
N ALA A 64 -20.60 2.57 2.06
CA ALA A 64 -21.83 2.07 1.47
C ALA A 64 -23.00 3.04 1.70
N GLY A 65 -23.74 3.35 0.62
CA GLY A 65 -25.06 4.00 0.71
C GLY A 65 -25.06 5.48 1.15
N GLY A 66 -23.96 6.21 0.93
CA GLY A 66 -23.80 7.58 1.44
C GLY A 66 -23.42 8.65 0.41
N THR A 67 -23.24 9.87 0.93
CA THR A 67 -22.86 11.09 0.21
C THR A 67 -21.34 11.29 0.21
N TYR A 68 -20.63 10.65 -0.73
CA TYR A 68 -19.17 10.55 -0.71
C TYR A 68 -18.44 11.88 -0.49
N PHE A 69 -18.88 12.96 -1.14
CA PHE A 69 -18.28 14.29 -1.00
C PHE A 69 -18.28 14.85 0.44
N ARG A 70 -19.16 14.33 1.32
CA ARG A 70 -19.25 14.71 2.75
C ARG A 70 -18.35 13.87 3.65
N ASN A 71 -17.84 12.75 3.16
CA ASN A 71 -17.07 11.83 3.98
C ASN A 71 -15.82 12.56 4.50
N ALA A 72 -15.66 12.57 5.83
CA ALA A 72 -14.49 13.16 6.46
C ALA A 72 -13.24 12.37 6.07
N PRO A 73 -12.13 13.04 5.71
CA PRO A 73 -10.84 12.37 5.51
C PRO A 73 -10.44 11.54 6.73
N GLN A 74 -10.11 10.28 6.50
CA GLN A 74 -9.67 9.35 7.54
C GLN A 74 -8.16 9.21 7.51
N PRO A 75 -7.47 9.46 8.63
CA PRO A 75 -6.02 9.38 8.69
C PRO A 75 -5.54 7.94 8.58
N PHE A 76 -4.34 7.76 8.03
CA PHE A 76 -3.62 6.49 8.03
C PHE A 76 -2.14 6.69 8.28
N ALA A 77 -1.49 5.64 8.81
CA ALA A 77 -0.04 5.54 8.93
C ALA A 77 0.44 4.27 8.21
N MET A 78 1.54 4.35 7.46
CA MET A 78 2.16 3.16 6.90
C MET A 78 2.88 2.37 8.00
N LEU A 79 2.77 1.05 7.99
CA LEU A 79 3.68 0.19 8.74
C LEU A 79 5.13 0.39 8.23
N PRO A 80 6.16 0.07 9.04
CA PRO A 80 7.56 0.22 8.60
C PRO A 80 7.86 -0.55 7.31
N TYR A 81 7.27 -1.73 7.18
CA TYR A 81 7.33 -2.62 6.02
C TYR A 81 6.12 -2.45 5.07
N GLY A 82 5.35 -1.37 5.23
CA GLY A 82 4.21 -1.06 4.37
C GLY A 82 4.66 -0.67 2.96
N ILE A 83 3.93 -1.16 1.96
CA ILE A 83 4.26 -1.00 0.54
C ILE A 83 3.28 0.00 -0.10
N VAL A 84 3.81 0.90 -0.92
CA VAL A 84 3.02 1.77 -1.79
C VAL A 84 3.29 1.35 -3.24
N ARG A 85 2.23 1.24 -4.05
CA ARG A 85 2.34 1.00 -5.48
C ARG A 85 1.58 2.06 -6.27
N TYR A 86 2.19 2.51 -7.35
CA TYR A 86 1.64 3.47 -8.29
C TYR A 86 2.00 3.05 -9.71
N HIS A 87 1.06 3.15 -10.64
CA HIS A 87 1.25 2.78 -12.04
C HIS A 87 1.83 1.35 -12.23
N GLY A 88 1.42 0.40 -11.38
CA GLY A 88 1.87 -0.99 -11.45
C GLY A 88 3.26 -1.25 -10.85
N ALA A 89 3.93 -0.24 -10.30
CA ALA A 89 5.31 -0.33 -9.81
C ALA A 89 5.46 0.13 -8.33
N PRO A 90 6.57 -0.22 -7.66
CA PRO A 90 6.92 0.33 -6.35
C PRO A 90 6.97 1.86 -6.33
N ALA A 91 6.51 2.46 -5.23
CA ALA A 91 6.45 3.91 -5.09
C ALA A 91 6.68 4.35 -3.63
N ASP A 92 6.96 5.65 -3.45
CA ASP A 92 6.81 6.34 -2.18
C ASP A 92 5.52 7.19 -2.17
N LEU A 93 5.01 7.58 -1.00
CA LEU A 93 3.80 8.40 -0.90
C LEU A 93 3.93 9.73 -1.65
N ARG A 94 5.15 10.27 -1.80
CA ARG A 94 5.40 11.51 -2.56
C ARG A 94 5.12 11.38 -4.05
N ASP A 95 5.12 10.17 -4.58
CA ASP A 95 4.96 9.91 -6.01
C ASP A 95 3.48 9.89 -6.41
N VAL A 96 2.58 9.71 -5.44
CA VAL A 96 1.14 9.56 -5.67
C VAL A 96 0.45 10.93 -5.62
N PRO A 97 -0.17 11.39 -6.73
CA PRO A 97 -0.91 12.65 -6.73
C PRO A 97 -2.12 12.61 -5.78
N LEU A 98 -2.41 13.75 -5.15
CA LEU A 98 -3.68 13.94 -4.45
C LEU A 98 -4.85 13.79 -5.43
N GLY A 99 -5.98 13.29 -4.92
CA GLY A 99 -7.14 12.94 -5.72
C GLY A 99 -7.12 11.50 -6.26
N THR A 100 -5.98 10.81 -6.22
CA THR A 100 -5.88 9.39 -6.64
C THR A 100 -6.72 8.50 -5.72
N VAL A 101 -7.54 7.63 -6.29
CA VAL A 101 -8.26 6.60 -5.53
C VAL A 101 -7.33 5.44 -5.26
N MET A 102 -7.10 5.18 -3.98
CA MET A 102 -6.22 4.13 -3.48
C MET A 102 -7.03 2.97 -2.89
N HIS A 103 -6.54 1.76 -3.12
CA HIS A 103 -6.92 0.53 -2.43
C HIS A 103 -6.02 0.32 -1.22
N VAL A 104 -6.62 -0.08 -0.11
CA VAL A 104 -5.94 -0.19 1.18
C VAL A 104 -6.07 -1.62 1.71
N ARG A 105 -4.95 -2.16 2.20
CA ARG A 105 -4.93 -3.29 3.14
C ARG A 105 -4.30 -2.81 4.44
N ALA A 106 -5.10 -2.75 5.49
CA ALA A 106 -4.67 -2.17 6.76
C ALA A 106 -5.10 -3.01 7.95
N PHE A 107 -4.44 -2.75 9.07
CA PHE A 107 -4.69 -3.38 10.35
C PHE A 107 -5.01 -2.32 11.41
N LEU A 108 -5.52 -2.78 12.53
CA LEU A 108 -5.55 -1.99 13.75
C LEU A 108 -4.13 -1.58 14.17
N PRO A 109 -3.96 -0.47 14.92
CA PRO A 109 -2.64 -0.05 15.38
C PRO A 109 -1.92 -1.18 16.13
N PRO A 110 -0.65 -1.48 15.80
CA PRO A 110 0.14 -2.48 16.53
C PRO A 110 0.19 -2.20 18.03
N ASP A 111 0.47 -0.94 18.40
CA ASP A 111 0.34 -0.41 19.75
C ASP A 111 -0.55 0.84 19.75
N PRO A 112 -1.79 0.77 20.29
CA PRO A 112 -2.68 1.92 20.39
C PRO A 112 -2.09 3.15 21.09
N LYS A 113 -1.22 2.96 22.08
CA LYS A 113 -0.66 4.06 22.88
C LYS A 113 0.39 4.87 22.11
N MET A 114 1.04 4.22 21.15
CA MET A 114 2.12 4.78 20.33
C MET A 114 1.66 5.05 18.90
N SER A 115 0.35 5.01 18.65
CA SER A 115 -0.23 5.21 17.34
C SER A 115 0.08 6.61 16.80
N ALA A 116 0.58 6.67 15.57
CA ALA A 116 0.93 7.92 14.88
C ALA A 116 -0.28 8.63 14.25
N VAL A 117 -1.47 8.04 14.39
CA VAL A 117 -2.78 8.53 13.94
C VAL A 117 -3.84 8.18 14.98
N PRO A 118 -5.01 8.85 15.00
CA PRO A 118 -6.09 8.54 15.95
C PRO A 118 -6.46 7.05 15.97
N VAL A 119 -6.70 6.53 17.18
CA VAL A 119 -7.20 5.18 17.39
C VAL A 119 -8.72 5.23 17.45
N LEU A 120 -9.38 4.61 16.47
CA LEU A 120 -10.84 4.54 16.41
C LEU A 120 -11.36 3.27 17.11
N PRO A 121 -12.63 3.25 17.56
CA PRO A 121 -13.29 2.04 18.05
C PRO A 121 -13.23 0.91 17.01
N VAL A 122 -12.98 -0.33 17.43
CA VAL A 122 -12.76 -1.46 16.50
C VAL A 122 -13.95 -1.70 15.55
N ASP A 123 -15.17 -1.45 16.03
CA ASP A 123 -16.42 -1.60 15.28
C ASP A 123 -16.71 -0.42 14.35
N ASN A 124 -15.83 0.60 14.25
CA ASN A 124 -16.13 1.84 13.51
C ASN A 124 -16.31 1.62 11.99
N LYS A 125 -15.77 0.51 11.44
CA LYS A 125 -16.03 0.09 10.05
C LYS A 125 -17.49 -0.36 9.81
N ASP A 126 -18.21 -0.72 10.86
CA ASP A 126 -19.60 -1.21 10.77
C ASP A 126 -20.61 -0.10 11.15
N ARG A 127 -20.13 1.06 11.61
CA ARG A 127 -20.97 2.18 12.04
C ARG A 127 -21.48 3.02 10.87
N ILE A 128 -22.71 3.52 11.03
CA ILE A 128 -23.34 4.49 10.13
C ILE A 128 -22.93 5.90 10.55
N ALA A 129 -22.32 6.65 9.64
CA ALA A 129 -21.91 8.04 9.83
C ALA A 129 -22.90 9.02 9.20
N GLY A 130 -24.14 9.02 9.69
CA GLY A 130 -25.23 9.86 9.17
C GLY A 130 -25.40 9.69 7.66
N TYR A 131 -25.45 10.80 6.92
CA TYR A 131 -25.58 10.80 5.45
C TYR A 131 -24.35 10.27 4.70
N SER A 132 -23.24 10.01 5.38
CA SER A 132 -22.02 9.44 4.78
C SER A 132 -22.14 7.92 4.59
N GLY A 133 -23.15 7.29 5.18
CA GLY A 133 -23.38 5.85 5.09
C GLY A 133 -22.48 5.05 6.03
N THR A 134 -22.28 3.77 5.72
CA THR A 134 -21.55 2.82 6.58
C THR A 134 -20.10 2.65 6.12
N GLY A 135 -19.19 2.47 7.07
CA GLY A 135 -17.80 2.05 6.80
C GLY A 135 -16.89 3.14 6.25
N VAL A 136 -17.24 4.41 6.48
CA VAL A 136 -16.43 5.56 6.05
C VAL A 136 -15.27 5.89 6.98
N ALA A 137 -15.13 5.19 8.11
CA ALA A 137 -14.13 5.46 9.14
C ALA A 137 -13.59 4.16 9.76
N PRO A 138 -12.95 3.26 8.97
CA PRO A 138 -12.40 2.02 9.51
C PRO A 138 -11.32 2.30 10.57
N ALA A 139 -11.31 1.51 11.65
CA ALA A 139 -10.28 1.62 12.69
C ALA A 139 -8.93 1.03 12.26
N GLU A 140 -8.96 0.17 11.24
CA GLU A 140 -7.79 -0.38 10.60
C GLU A 140 -7.11 0.67 9.72
N ASN A 141 -6.30 1.53 10.34
CA ASN A 141 -5.64 2.65 9.69
C ASN A 141 -4.09 2.53 9.67
N HIS A 142 -3.56 1.36 10.02
CA HIS A 142 -2.13 1.04 9.89
C HIS A 142 -1.90 0.19 8.66
N VAL A 143 -1.43 0.84 7.60
CA VAL A 143 -1.46 0.35 6.23
C VAL A 143 -0.24 -0.53 5.94
N LEU A 144 -0.53 -1.76 5.49
CA LEU A 144 0.46 -2.67 4.93
C LEU A 144 0.60 -2.46 3.42
N LEU A 145 -0.49 -2.19 2.72
CA LEU A 145 -0.48 -2.04 1.27
C LEU A 145 -1.40 -0.90 0.84
N LEU A 146 -0.84 0.02 0.05
CA LEU A 146 -1.54 1.15 -0.54
C LEU A 146 -1.30 1.13 -2.05
N GLU A 147 -2.33 0.96 -2.87
CA GLU A 147 -2.19 0.73 -4.32
C GLU A 147 -3.17 1.61 -5.10
N ASP A 148 -2.71 2.25 -6.17
CA ASP A 148 -3.63 2.83 -7.14
C ASP A 148 -4.42 1.75 -7.90
N GLU A 149 -5.45 2.18 -8.64
CA GLU A 149 -6.34 1.27 -9.37
C GLU A 149 -5.59 0.32 -10.34
N PRO A 150 -4.64 0.79 -11.20
CA PRO A 150 -3.85 -0.10 -12.04
C PRO A 150 -3.01 -1.11 -11.24
N SER A 151 -2.34 -0.68 -10.16
CA SER A 151 -1.53 -1.60 -9.35
C SER A 151 -2.37 -2.67 -8.69
N HIS A 152 -3.52 -2.28 -8.14
CA HIS A 152 -4.48 -3.22 -7.56
C HIS A 152 -4.98 -4.22 -8.60
N CYS A 153 -5.39 -3.74 -9.78
CA CYS A 153 -5.88 -4.59 -10.86
C CYS A 153 -4.82 -5.58 -11.33
N LEU A 154 -3.60 -5.12 -11.60
CA LEU A 154 -2.50 -5.98 -12.04
C LEU A 154 -2.17 -7.06 -11.00
N ARG A 155 -2.11 -6.71 -9.71
CA ARG A 155 -1.82 -7.68 -8.64
C ARG A 155 -2.93 -8.72 -8.46
N THR A 156 -4.18 -8.31 -8.62
CA THR A 156 -5.35 -9.19 -8.44
C THR A 156 -5.79 -9.87 -9.72
N GLY A 157 -5.07 -9.69 -10.83
CA GLY A 157 -5.41 -10.27 -12.13
C GLY A 157 -6.69 -9.70 -12.75
N MET A 158 -7.02 -8.45 -12.43
CA MET A 158 -8.22 -7.75 -12.91
C MET A 158 -7.89 -6.77 -14.05
N VAL A 159 -8.93 -6.41 -14.81
CA VAL A 159 -8.89 -5.44 -15.90
C VAL A 159 -10.22 -4.69 -15.97
N TRP A 160 -10.21 -3.47 -16.49
CA TRP A 160 -11.44 -2.73 -16.78
C TRP A 160 -11.91 -3.03 -18.20
N LYS A 161 -13.23 -3.24 -18.35
CA LYS A 161 -13.91 -3.46 -19.62
C LYS A 161 -14.78 -2.25 -19.92
N LEU A 162 -14.39 -1.47 -20.92
CA LEU A 162 -15.14 -0.28 -21.33
C LEU A 162 -16.31 -0.69 -22.22
N LYS A 163 -17.54 -0.32 -21.83
CA LYS A 163 -18.76 -0.80 -22.50
C LYS A 163 -19.40 0.26 -23.38
N GLU A 164 -19.71 1.41 -22.82
CA GLU A 164 -20.35 2.52 -23.54
C GLU A 164 -19.68 3.84 -23.15
N LEU A 165 -19.46 4.66 -24.16
CA LEU A 165 -19.01 6.04 -24.09
C LEU A 165 -20.18 6.96 -24.43
N GLU A 166 -20.38 8.01 -23.64
CA GLU A 166 -21.21 9.17 -23.98
C GLU A 166 -20.33 10.43 -23.90
N LEU A 167 -20.19 11.15 -25.02
CA LEU A 167 -19.27 12.28 -25.16
C LEU A 167 -20.00 13.55 -25.64
N LYS A 168 -19.63 14.69 -25.07
CA LYS A 168 -19.98 16.02 -25.58
C LYS A 168 -18.89 17.01 -25.20
N ASN A 169 -18.39 17.79 -26.15
CA ASN A 169 -17.38 18.84 -25.89
C ASN A 169 -16.11 18.32 -25.18
N ASN A 170 -15.57 17.17 -25.60
CA ASN A 170 -14.38 16.52 -25.00
C ASN A 170 -14.54 16.07 -23.54
N GLU A 171 -15.76 16.03 -23.01
CA GLU A 171 -16.07 15.49 -21.68
C GLU A 171 -17.26 14.54 -21.73
N GLY A 172 -17.38 13.68 -20.73
CA GLY A 172 -18.49 12.75 -20.73
C GLY A 172 -18.39 11.64 -19.70
N MET A 173 -19.05 10.54 -20.04
CA MET A 173 -19.21 9.38 -19.18
C MET A 173 -18.81 8.11 -19.90
N ILE A 174 -18.16 7.21 -19.16
CA ILE A 174 -17.90 5.84 -19.59
C ILE A 174 -18.59 4.89 -18.62
N ILE A 175 -19.34 3.94 -19.14
CA ILE A 175 -19.81 2.77 -18.39
C ILE A 175 -18.73 1.70 -18.54
N ALA A 176 -18.21 1.21 -17.42
CA ALA A 176 -17.20 0.17 -17.40
C ALA A 176 -17.42 -0.83 -16.25
N SER A 177 -16.92 -2.04 -16.39
CA SER A 177 -16.91 -3.05 -15.33
C SER A 177 -15.48 -3.52 -15.08
N ARG A 178 -15.15 -3.78 -13.80
CA ARG A 178 -13.88 -4.37 -13.41
C ARG A 178 -14.04 -5.88 -13.30
N GLU A 179 -13.30 -6.61 -14.11
CA GLU A 179 -13.46 -8.06 -14.33
C GLU A 179 -12.13 -8.80 -14.24
N ALA A 180 -12.19 -10.10 -14.00
CA ALA A 180 -10.99 -10.94 -14.03
C ALA A 180 -10.44 -11.02 -15.46
N LYS A 181 -9.13 -10.80 -15.63
CA LYS A 181 -8.45 -10.84 -16.93
C LYS A 181 -8.56 -12.22 -17.61
N ALA A 182 -8.56 -13.29 -16.81
CA ALA A 182 -8.69 -14.67 -17.29
C ALA A 182 -10.12 -15.07 -17.72
N GLY A 183 -11.10 -14.18 -17.55
CA GLY A 183 -12.52 -14.49 -17.73
C GLY A 183 -13.14 -15.20 -16.53
N GLY A 184 -14.45 -15.05 -16.35
CA GLY A 184 -15.21 -15.70 -15.28
C GLY A 184 -16.68 -15.26 -15.28
N ASP A 185 -17.58 -16.13 -14.82
CA ASP A 185 -19.05 -15.94 -14.83
C ASP A 185 -19.58 -14.99 -13.74
N SER A 186 -18.70 -14.25 -13.05
CA SER A 186 -19.16 -13.29 -12.04
C SER A 186 -19.77 -12.07 -12.72
N LYS A 187 -21.03 -11.75 -12.39
CA LYS A 187 -21.67 -10.48 -12.80
C LYS A 187 -20.91 -9.32 -12.17
N ALA A 188 -19.93 -8.78 -12.89
CA ALA A 188 -19.22 -7.58 -12.46
C ALA A 188 -20.16 -6.38 -12.46
N SER A 189 -20.13 -5.60 -11.38
CA SER A 189 -20.91 -4.37 -11.29
C SER A 189 -20.40 -3.33 -12.29
N GLU A 190 -21.31 -2.73 -13.03
CA GLU A 190 -21.00 -1.58 -13.88
C GLU A 190 -20.84 -0.32 -13.02
N GLU A 191 -19.76 0.42 -13.25
CA GLU A 191 -19.55 1.74 -12.71
C GLU A 191 -19.66 2.77 -13.84
N LYS A 192 -20.41 3.85 -13.61
CA LYS A 192 -20.43 5.02 -14.48
C LYS A 192 -19.36 5.99 -14.01
N LEU A 193 -18.35 6.21 -14.85
CA LEU A 193 -17.17 7.02 -14.56
C LEU A 193 -17.18 8.27 -15.44
N THR A 194 -16.74 9.40 -14.90
CA THR A 194 -16.53 10.62 -15.70
C THR A 194 -15.17 10.60 -16.37
N PHE A 195 -15.03 11.34 -17.45
CA PHE A 195 -13.75 11.73 -18.04
C PHE A 195 -13.90 13.12 -18.66
N ASP A 196 -12.80 13.82 -18.88
CA ASP A 196 -12.79 15.15 -19.48
C ASP A 196 -11.57 15.34 -20.41
N ALA A 197 -11.40 16.55 -20.93
CA ALA A 197 -10.31 16.87 -21.83
C ALA A 197 -8.91 16.68 -21.21
N ALA A 198 -8.81 16.62 -19.87
CA ALA A 198 -7.56 16.36 -19.16
C ALA A 198 -7.26 14.86 -18.98
N THR A 199 -8.22 13.97 -19.25
CA THR A 199 -8.01 12.53 -19.23
C THR A 199 -6.94 12.14 -20.25
N ARG A 200 -5.90 11.46 -19.78
CA ARG A 200 -4.74 11.04 -20.59
C ARG A 200 -4.98 9.64 -21.13
N VAL A 201 -4.79 9.46 -22.44
CA VAL A 201 -4.93 8.15 -23.08
C VAL A 201 -3.56 7.69 -23.57
N TRP A 202 -3.17 6.49 -23.17
CA TRP A 202 -1.85 5.92 -23.46
C TRP A 202 -1.99 4.73 -24.40
N ARG A 203 -1.36 4.83 -25.57
CA ARG A 203 -1.30 3.79 -26.62
C ARG A 203 0.16 3.55 -26.99
N GLY A 204 0.73 2.41 -26.61
CA GLY A 204 2.15 2.14 -26.71
C GLY A 204 3.03 3.24 -26.11
N ARG A 205 3.63 4.08 -26.97
CA ARG A 205 4.48 5.22 -26.57
C ARG A 205 3.79 6.58 -26.64
N GLU A 206 2.58 6.62 -27.19
CA GLU A 206 1.81 7.85 -27.39
C GLU A 206 1.14 8.28 -26.08
N ARG A 207 1.03 9.60 -25.91
CA ARG A 207 0.21 10.24 -24.89
C ARG A 207 -0.80 11.14 -25.61
N LEU A 208 -2.02 10.64 -25.73
CA LEU A 208 -3.12 11.23 -26.46
C LEU A 208 -4.10 11.91 -25.50
N GLY A 209 -4.80 12.91 -25.99
CA GLY A 209 -6.00 13.46 -25.36
C GLY A 209 -7.28 12.96 -26.04
N ILE A 210 -8.43 13.34 -25.48
CA ILE A 210 -9.73 13.02 -26.07
C ILE A 210 -9.88 13.60 -27.48
N ALA A 211 -9.34 14.81 -27.72
CA ALA A 211 -9.37 15.46 -29.03
C ALA A 211 -8.62 14.66 -30.10
N ASP A 212 -7.50 14.01 -29.75
CA ASP A 212 -6.73 13.19 -30.70
C ASP A 212 -7.55 11.95 -31.10
N LEU A 213 -8.23 11.30 -30.15
CA LEU A 213 -9.11 10.16 -30.44
C LEU A 213 -10.29 10.54 -31.34
N ILE A 214 -10.81 11.77 -31.20
CA ILE A 214 -11.85 12.30 -32.08
C ILE A 214 -11.28 12.57 -33.48
N ALA A 215 -10.12 13.22 -33.57
CA ALA A 215 -9.48 13.56 -34.84
C ALA A 215 -9.10 12.32 -35.66
N GLU A 216 -8.71 11.24 -34.99
CA GLU A 216 -8.44 9.93 -35.61
C GLU A 216 -9.73 9.14 -35.97
N GLY A 217 -10.91 9.64 -35.58
CA GLY A 217 -12.19 8.93 -35.77
C GLY A 217 -12.37 7.71 -34.85
N ALA A 218 -11.47 7.50 -33.88
CA ALA A 218 -11.57 6.43 -32.91
C ALA A 218 -12.76 6.67 -31.96
N TRP A 219 -13.00 7.91 -31.53
CA TRP A 219 -14.16 8.31 -30.73
C TRP A 219 -15.05 9.30 -31.51
N PRO A 220 -16.38 9.35 -31.29
CA PRO A 220 -17.24 10.30 -31.98
C PRO A 220 -17.00 11.72 -31.46
N ALA A 221 -17.22 12.77 -32.27
CA ALA A 221 -17.12 14.15 -31.78
C ALA A 221 -18.19 14.50 -30.72
N SER A 222 -19.35 13.86 -30.77
CA SER A 222 -20.38 13.90 -29.74
C SER A 222 -21.35 12.72 -29.87
N GLY A 223 -22.09 12.40 -28.81
CA GLY A 223 -23.08 11.32 -28.77
C GLY A 223 -22.55 10.07 -28.09
N LYS A 224 -23.21 8.95 -28.36
CA LYS A 224 -22.89 7.65 -27.74
C LYS A 224 -22.11 6.75 -28.69
N LYS A 225 -21.23 5.92 -28.13
CA LYS A 225 -20.49 4.88 -28.84
C LYS A 225 -20.31 3.65 -27.95
N SER A 226 -20.58 2.46 -28.50
CA SER A 226 -20.16 1.20 -27.89
C SER A 226 -18.63 1.08 -27.94
N LEU A 227 -18.03 0.65 -26.83
CA LEU A 227 -16.60 0.32 -26.71
C LEU A 227 -16.38 -1.20 -26.65
N GLU A 228 -17.43 -1.99 -26.85
CA GLU A 228 -17.38 -3.45 -27.07
C GLU A 228 -16.62 -4.24 -25.99
N GLY A 229 -16.59 -3.74 -24.75
CA GLY A 229 -15.85 -4.39 -23.66
C GLY A 229 -14.35 -4.29 -23.82
N GLN A 230 -13.82 -3.22 -24.43
CA GLN A 230 -12.39 -3.02 -24.60
C GLN A 230 -11.66 -3.12 -23.24
N ALA A 231 -10.67 -4.00 -23.18
CA ALA A 231 -9.88 -4.23 -21.98
C ALA A 231 -8.81 -3.14 -21.81
N VAL A 232 -8.80 -2.46 -20.67
CA VAL A 232 -7.86 -1.37 -20.36
C VAL A 232 -7.46 -1.40 -18.89
N GLN A 233 -6.40 -0.66 -18.53
CA GLN A 233 -6.18 -0.23 -17.16
C GLN A 233 -6.62 1.23 -17.00
N LEU A 234 -7.20 1.57 -15.86
CA LEU A 234 -7.73 2.91 -15.58
C LEU A 234 -7.03 3.53 -14.38
N GLY A 235 -6.60 4.78 -14.52
CA GLY A 235 -6.22 5.63 -13.39
C GLY A 235 -7.46 6.32 -12.87
N ILE A 236 -7.84 6.04 -11.62
CA ILE A 236 -9.08 6.54 -11.02
C ILE A 236 -8.79 7.63 -10.00
N THR A 237 -9.53 8.72 -10.11
CA THR A 237 -9.51 9.87 -9.20
C THR A 237 -10.92 10.24 -8.80
N TRP A 238 -11.07 11.24 -7.94
CA TRP A 238 -12.36 11.86 -7.67
C TRP A 238 -12.36 13.34 -8.04
N LYS A 239 -13.48 13.80 -8.62
CA LYS A 239 -13.77 15.21 -8.91
C LYS A 239 -15.20 15.52 -8.46
N PRO A 240 -15.49 16.76 -8.02
CA PRO A 240 -16.87 17.20 -7.81
C PRO A 240 -17.69 16.96 -9.08
N THR A 241 -18.80 16.25 -8.93
CA THR A 241 -19.67 15.89 -10.07
C THR A 241 -20.94 16.75 -10.02
N PRO A 242 -21.37 17.34 -11.14
CA PRO A 242 -22.64 18.07 -11.20
C PRO A 242 -23.86 17.15 -11.00
N ASP A 243 -25.04 17.74 -10.95
CA ASP A 243 -26.34 17.04 -10.96
C ASP A 243 -26.69 16.25 -9.69
N GLY A 244 -26.08 16.58 -8.55
CA GLY A 244 -26.45 16.01 -7.26
C GLY A 244 -26.10 14.52 -7.09
N VAL A 245 -25.17 14.01 -7.90
CA VAL A 245 -24.71 12.62 -7.81
C VAL A 245 -23.76 12.48 -6.64
N PHE A 246 -24.16 11.64 -5.68
CA PHE A 246 -23.47 11.49 -4.40
C PHE A 246 -22.09 10.86 -4.49
N THR A 247 -21.91 9.89 -5.40
CA THR A 247 -20.63 9.20 -5.61
C THR A 247 -20.46 8.89 -7.08
N ARG A 248 -19.47 9.53 -7.71
CA ARG A 248 -19.02 9.21 -9.06
C ARG A 248 -17.51 9.48 -9.15
N PHE A 249 -16.77 8.52 -9.68
CA PHE A 249 -15.33 8.64 -9.86
C PHE A 249 -14.99 9.17 -11.25
N HIS A 250 -13.73 9.58 -11.42
CA HIS A 250 -13.20 10.22 -12.61
C HIS A 250 -11.99 9.46 -13.14
N ILE A 251 -11.97 9.25 -14.45
CA ILE A 251 -10.86 8.62 -15.16
C ILE A 251 -9.81 9.69 -15.45
N SER A 252 -8.68 9.57 -14.77
CA SER A 252 -7.49 10.40 -15.03
C SER A 252 -6.63 9.86 -16.17
N ASP A 253 -6.56 8.53 -16.30
CA ASP A 253 -5.73 7.85 -17.28
C ASP A 253 -6.43 6.61 -17.84
N ILE A 254 -6.22 6.35 -19.13
CA ILE A 254 -6.63 5.13 -19.82
C ILE A 254 -5.39 4.54 -20.49
N TRP A 255 -4.93 3.38 -20.03
CA TRP A 255 -3.90 2.61 -20.75
C TRP A 255 -4.57 1.56 -21.62
N LEU A 256 -4.45 1.74 -22.94
CA LEU A 256 -5.13 0.91 -23.94
C LEU A 256 -4.44 -0.43 -24.19
N ASP A 257 -3.15 -0.54 -23.86
CA ASP A 257 -2.34 -1.71 -24.14
C ASP A 257 -1.24 -1.95 -23.10
N GLU A 258 -0.64 -3.14 -23.16
CA GLU A 258 0.39 -3.58 -22.22
C GLU A 258 1.70 -2.80 -22.36
N ALA A 259 2.05 -2.36 -23.57
CA ALA A 259 3.27 -1.56 -23.77
C ALA A 259 3.15 -0.21 -23.03
N ALA A 260 1.97 0.39 -23.04
CA ALA A 260 1.69 1.62 -22.30
C ALA A 260 1.76 1.41 -20.78
N THR A 261 1.18 0.34 -20.23
CA THR A 261 1.23 0.05 -18.79
C THR A 261 2.64 -0.30 -18.33
N GLN A 262 3.37 -1.14 -19.07
CA GLN A 262 4.75 -1.51 -18.77
C GLN A 262 5.68 -0.27 -18.77
N ARG A 263 5.46 0.67 -19.69
CA ARG A 263 6.23 1.91 -19.72
C ARG A 263 5.97 2.78 -18.49
N ALA A 264 4.71 2.94 -18.10
CA ALA A 264 4.36 3.69 -16.90
C ALA A 264 5.00 3.06 -15.64
N ALA A 265 4.93 1.73 -15.53
CA ALA A 265 5.59 0.98 -14.47
C ALA A 265 7.10 1.16 -14.49
N GLN A 266 7.75 1.09 -15.65
CA GLN A 266 9.20 1.26 -15.79
C GLN A 266 9.66 2.64 -15.31
N ILE A 267 8.96 3.70 -15.70
CA ILE A 267 9.27 5.07 -15.27
C ILE A 267 9.17 5.19 -13.76
N GLN A 268 8.07 4.70 -13.17
CA GLN A 268 7.86 4.74 -11.73
C GLN A 268 8.90 3.88 -10.97
N THR A 269 9.28 2.72 -11.51
CA THR A 269 10.36 1.89 -10.96
C THR A 269 11.69 2.64 -10.90
N GLU A 270 12.06 3.40 -11.94
CA GLU A 270 13.32 4.16 -11.93
C GLU A 270 13.28 5.32 -10.91
N VAL A 271 12.14 6.00 -10.76
CA VAL A 271 11.93 7.01 -9.69
C VAL A 271 12.15 6.37 -8.32
N HIS A 272 11.49 5.24 -8.05
CA HIS A 272 11.59 4.57 -6.77
C HIS A 272 12.98 3.96 -6.50
N LYS A 273 13.68 3.47 -7.53
CA LYS A 273 15.07 3.01 -7.40
C LYS A 273 16.01 4.13 -6.98
N ALA A 274 15.89 5.31 -7.59
CA ALA A 274 16.66 6.48 -7.18
C ALA A 274 16.34 6.86 -5.71
N PHE A 275 15.06 6.80 -5.33
CA PHE A 275 14.62 7.03 -3.97
C PHE A 275 15.25 6.06 -2.96
N ILE A 276 15.16 4.74 -3.18
CA ILE A 276 15.75 3.74 -2.26
C ILE A 276 17.27 3.87 -2.20
N ARG A 277 17.96 4.08 -3.33
CA ARG A 277 19.43 4.26 -3.32
C ARG A 277 19.88 5.45 -2.49
N SER A 278 19.13 6.56 -2.55
CA SER A 278 19.44 7.77 -1.80
C SER A 278 19.12 7.69 -0.31
N ARG A 279 18.11 6.91 0.10
CA ARG A 279 17.69 6.80 1.51
C ARG A 279 18.01 5.48 2.18
N TRP A 280 18.59 4.53 1.44
CA TRP A 280 19.03 3.22 1.88
C TRP A 280 17.89 2.22 2.06
N MET A 281 18.21 0.93 1.90
CA MET A 281 17.24 -0.17 1.96
C MET A 281 16.74 -0.34 3.40
N PRO A 282 15.42 -0.27 3.66
CA PRO A 282 14.90 -0.50 5.00
C PRO A 282 14.91 -1.99 5.37
N ALA A 283 15.13 -2.26 6.64
CA ALA A 283 15.16 -3.59 7.23
C ALA A 283 14.77 -3.50 8.71
N TRP A 284 14.60 -4.65 9.36
CA TRP A 284 14.69 -4.72 10.81
C TRP A 284 15.79 -5.67 11.23
N VAL A 285 16.20 -5.56 12.49
CA VAL A 285 17.15 -6.49 13.10
C VAL A 285 16.39 -7.67 13.70
N ASP A 286 16.71 -8.88 13.26
CA ASP A 286 16.17 -10.12 13.83
C ASP A 286 16.95 -10.49 15.11
N ALA A 287 18.28 -10.41 15.06
CA ALA A 287 19.16 -10.78 16.18
C ALA A 287 20.50 -10.03 16.15
N VAL A 288 21.15 -9.95 17.31
CA VAL A 288 22.51 -9.40 17.46
C VAL A 288 23.35 -10.33 18.33
N GLU A 289 24.45 -10.80 17.78
CA GLU A 289 25.49 -11.57 18.47
C GLU A 289 26.64 -10.62 18.85
N TYR A 290 26.76 -10.27 20.14
CA TYR A 290 27.78 -9.34 20.62
C TYR A 290 29.15 -10.03 20.79
N GLY A 291 30.17 -9.41 20.23
CA GLY A 291 31.58 -9.72 20.44
C GLY A 291 32.21 -8.81 21.50
N LYS A 292 33.55 -8.79 21.51
CA LYS A 292 34.32 -7.90 22.40
C LYS A 292 34.50 -6.52 21.78
N PHE A 293 34.60 -5.49 22.63
CA PHE A 293 34.96 -4.12 22.24
C PHE A 293 34.08 -3.50 21.14
N GLY A 294 32.75 -3.73 21.20
CA GLY A 294 31.80 -3.13 20.27
C GLY A 294 31.55 -3.93 18.98
N ARG A 295 32.34 -4.97 18.72
CA ARG A 295 32.10 -5.87 17.58
C ARG A 295 30.78 -6.60 17.74
N ALA A 296 30.03 -6.76 16.66
CA ALA A 296 28.82 -7.57 16.64
C ALA A 296 28.56 -8.17 15.27
N THR A 297 27.89 -9.32 15.25
CA THR A 297 27.23 -9.85 14.06
C THR A 297 25.73 -9.63 14.17
N VAL A 298 25.16 -8.94 13.20
CA VAL A 298 23.75 -8.54 13.15
C VAL A 298 23.07 -9.37 12.07
N THR A 299 21.95 -9.99 12.42
CA THR A 299 21.05 -10.64 11.47
C THR A 299 19.88 -9.70 11.21
N ALA A 300 19.63 -9.35 9.95
CA ALA A 300 18.58 -8.40 9.58
C ALA A 300 17.80 -8.85 8.34
N THR A 301 16.48 -8.73 8.39
CA THR A 301 15.59 -9.03 7.26
C THR A 301 15.25 -7.76 6.50
N LEU A 302 15.55 -7.73 5.20
CA LEU A 302 15.26 -6.57 4.36
C LEU A 302 13.77 -6.50 4.03
N PHE A 303 13.18 -5.31 4.06
CA PHE A 303 11.77 -5.14 3.73
C PHE A 303 11.52 -5.34 2.24
N GLY A 304 10.33 -5.84 1.95
CA GLY A 304 9.82 -6.17 0.62
C GLY A 304 9.24 -4.99 -0.13
N GLY A 305 8.80 -5.25 -1.36
CA GLY A 305 8.10 -4.28 -2.19
C GLY A 305 8.99 -3.41 -3.07
N MET A 306 10.31 -3.65 -3.08
CA MET A 306 11.25 -2.89 -3.92
C MET A 306 11.54 -3.64 -5.23
N ASP A 307 12.16 -2.95 -6.20
CA ASP A 307 12.61 -3.57 -7.43
C ASP A 307 13.74 -4.59 -7.18
N ALA A 308 13.70 -5.72 -7.90
CA ALA A 308 14.65 -6.82 -7.74
C ALA A 308 16.12 -6.38 -7.90
N SER A 309 16.39 -5.41 -8.77
CA SER A 309 17.75 -4.91 -8.99
C SER A 309 18.37 -4.20 -7.78
N LEU A 310 17.56 -3.75 -6.81
CA LEU A 310 18.08 -3.17 -5.56
C LEU A 310 18.56 -4.26 -4.60
N TYR A 311 17.87 -5.39 -4.54
CA TYR A 311 18.28 -6.51 -3.68
C TYR A 311 19.54 -7.21 -4.21
N ALA A 312 19.76 -7.18 -5.53
CA ALA A 312 20.95 -7.75 -6.16
C ALA A 312 22.28 -7.13 -5.67
N ASP A 313 22.25 -5.93 -5.09
CA ASP A 313 23.41 -5.25 -4.52
C ASP A 313 23.78 -5.73 -3.10
N PHE A 314 23.00 -6.65 -2.51
CA PHE A 314 23.25 -7.22 -1.19
C PHE A 314 23.79 -8.65 -1.33
N GLN A 315 25.12 -8.77 -1.38
CA GLN A 315 25.81 -10.05 -1.56
C GLN A 315 26.85 -10.26 -0.46
N LYS A 316 27.19 -11.53 -0.19
CA LYS A 316 28.32 -11.88 0.68
C LYS A 316 29.60 -11.17 0.23
N GLY A 317 30.33 -10.62 1.20
CA GLY A 317 31.55 -9.82 0.97
C GLY A 317 31.27 -8.34 0.67
N THR A 318 30.02 -7.93 0.48
CA THR A 318 29.69 -6.52 0.23
C THR A 318 29.92 -5.68 1.49
N SER A 319 30.72 -4.63 1.38
CA SER A 319 30.82 -3.62 2.43
C SER A 319 29.58 -2.73 2.45
N VAL A 320 29.00 -2.56 3.64
CA VAL A 320 27.77 -1.78 3.85
C VAL A 320 27.89 -0.84 5.04
N LEU A 321 27.01 0.15 5.09
CA LEU A 321 26.69 0.93 6.28
C LEU A 321 25.29 0.56 6.75
N MET A 322 25.09 0.49 8.07
CA MET A 322 23.80 0.27 8.72
C MET A 322 23.56 1.37 9.75
N ASN A 323 22.44 2.06 9.66
CA ASN A 323 22.02 3.06 10.65
C ASN A 323 20.63 2.73 11.20
N GLY A 324 20.37 3.10 12.45
CA GLY A 324 19.06 3.02 13.05
C GLY A 324 18.05 3.94 12.34
N ALA A 325 16.81 3.50 12.26
CA ALA A 325 15.70 4.28 11.74
C ALA A 325 14.45 4.10 12.61
N GLU A 326 13.55 5.07 12.54
CA GLU A 326 12.26 4.97 13.20
C GLU A 326 11.26 4.15 12.38
N ASN A 327 10.09 3.85 12.96
CA ASN A 327 9.00 3.15 12.27
C ASN A 327 8.50 3.89 11.01
N THR A 328 8.70 5.21 10.94
CA THR A 328 8.44 6.05 9.76
C THR A 328 9.56 5.98 8.71
N LEU A 329 10.58 5.17 8.95
CA LEU A 329 11.81 5.04 8.17
C LEU A 329 12.69 6.30 8.17
N LYS A 330 12.46 7.29 9.03
CA LYS A 330 13.38 8.43 9.19
C LYS A 330 14.71 7.95 9.79
N HIS A 331 15.82 8.48 9.29
CA HIS A 331 17.15 8.19 9.85
C HIS A 331 17.27 8.77 11.26
N ALA A 332 17.80 7.98 12.20
CA ALA A 332 18.21 8.48 13.50
C ALA A 332 19.55 9.21 13.39
N GLY A 333 19.71 10.35 14.10
CA GLY A 333 20.96 11.12 14.14
C GLY A 333 21.40 11.69 12.77
N GLY A 334 20.44 12.13 11.94
CA GLY A 334 20.71 12.51 10.55
C GLY A 334 21.14 13.97 10.35
N GLY A 335 21.34 14.75 11.40
CA GLY A 335 21.71 16.18 11.31
C GLY A 335 23.03 16.45 10.57
N TYR A 336 23.95 15.50 10.60
CA TYR A 336 25.22 15.50 9.85
C TYR A 336 25.23 14.47 8.71
N GLY A 337 24.08 13.82 8.49
CA GLY A 337 23.84 12.84 7.45
C GLY A 337 23.68 11.41 7.95
N PRO A 338 22.95 10.57 7.19
CA PRO A 338 22.70 9.17 7.54
C PRO A 338 23.96 8.35 7.87
N ALA A 339 25.10 8.70 7.26
CA ALA A 339 26.37 7.99 7.46
C ALA A 339 27.13 8.40 8.74
N HIS A 340 26.74 9.50 9.40
CA HIS A 340 27.48 10.01 10.55
C HIS A 340 27.45 9.05 11.75
N MET A 341 26.27 8.49 12.03
CA MET A 341 26.04 7.56 13.15
C MET A 341 26.01 6.09 12.70
N ALA A 342 26.28 5.80 11.42
CA ALA A 342 26.12 4.46 10.88
C ALA A 342 27.28 3.53 11.29
N SER A 343 26.93 2.30 11.65
CA SER A 343 27.88 1.20 11.77
C SER A 343 28.36 0.76 10.38
N LYS A 344 29.67 0.61 10.20
CA LYS A 344 30.28 0.13 8.96
C LYS A 344 30.71 -1.32 9.10
N GLY A 345 30.58 -2.09 8.04
CA GLY A 345 30.96 -3.50 8.10
C GLY A 345 30.79 -4.24 6.79
N THR A 346 30.78 -5.57 6.87
CA THR A 346 30.71 -6.45 5.70
C THR A 346 29.59 -7.47 5.87
N ILE A 347 28.87 -7.77 4.79
CA ILE A 347 27.90 -8.86 4.75
C ILE A 347 28.66 -10.20 4.74
N LEU A 348 28.51 -10.99 5.80
CA LEU A 348 29.09 -12.32 5.93
C LEU A 348 28.31 -13.38 5.15
N ASP A 349 26.99 -13.22 5.07
CA ASP A 349 26.09 -14.18 4.42
C ASP A 349 24.76 -13.52 4.03
N VAL A 350 24.10 -14.12 3.03
CA VAL A 350 22.77 -13.72 2.57
C VAL A 350 21.92 -14.98 2.42
N ALA A 351 20.85 -15.07 3.19
CA ALA A 351 19.90 -16.16 3.14
C ALA A 351 18.61 -15.70 2.46
N GLN A 352 18.06 -16.54 1.59
CA GLN A 352 16.75 -16.34 0.96
C GLN A 352 15.75 -17.33 1.58
N ALA A 353 14.53 -16.87 1.86
CA ALA A 353 13.43 -17.72 2.29
C ALA A 353 13.14 -18.80 1.24
N SER A 354 12.85 -20.02 1.69
CA SER A 354 12.60 -21.20 0.84
C SER A 354 11.22 -21.21 0.17
N GLY A 355 10.38 -20.23 0.44
CA GLY A 355 9.04 -20.09 -0.13
C GLY A 355 8.64 -18.62 -0.28
N ASP A 356 7.36 -18.38 -0.57
CA ASP A 356 6.85 -17.03 -0.77
C ASP A 356 7.01 -16.19 0.50
N ALA A 357 7.70 -15.07 0.37
CA ALA A 357 7.86 -14.13 1.47
C ALA A 357 6.50 -13.49 1.82
N PRO A 358 6.17 -13.34 3.11
CA PRO A 358 4.97 -12.60 3.49
C PRO A 358 5.06 -11.15 2.99
N LEU A 359 3.91 -10.56 2.67
CA LEU A 359 3.87 -9.18 2.17
C LEU A 359 4.55 -8.22 3.16
N GLY A 360 5.42 -7.36 2.64
CA GLY A 360 6.27 -6.47 3.45
C GLY A 360 7.67 -7.03 3.73
N SER A 361 7.90 -8.34 3.53
CA SER A 361 9.23 -8.96 3.55
C SER A 361 9.77 -9.15 2.14
N SER A 362 11.09 -9.01 1.97
CA SER A 362 11.77 -9.43 0.73
C SER A 362 12.06 -10.94 0.71
N GLY A 363 11.91 -11.62 1.84
CA GLY A 363 12.41 -12.98 2.05
C GLY A 363 13.94 -13.03 2.17
N MET A 364 14.64 -11.91 2.05
CA MET A 364 16.10 -11.85 2.12
C MET A 364 16.56 -11.40 3.51
N GLN A 365 17.41 -12.21 4.12
CA GLN A 365 18.07 -11.93 5.39
C GLN A 365 19.58 -11.79 5.16
N ILE A 366 20.17 -10.75 5.73
CA ILE A 366 21.63 -10.51 5.70
C ILE A 366 22.23 -10.77 7.08
N ARG A 367 23.44 -11.34 7.09
CA ARG A 367 24.32 -11.35 8.27
C ARG A 367 25.43 -10.33 8.07
N PHE A 368 25.48 -9.31 8.92
CA PHE A 368 26.39 -8.17 8.82
C PHE A 368 27.31 -8.14 10.03
N GLU A 369 28.63 -8.12 9.81
CA GLU A 369 29.61 -7.92 10.88
C GLU A 369 30.07 -6.46 10.91
N THR A 370 30.03 -5.84 12.10
CA THR A 370 30.58 -4.51 12.39
C THR A 370 31.53 -4.57 13.57
N ASP A 371 32.54 -3.70 13.61
CA ASP A 371 33.41 -3.50 14.77
C ASP A 371 32.85 -2.51 15.79
N LEU A 372 31.83 -1.75 15.42
CA LEU A 372 31.11 -0.82 16.28
C LEU A 372 29.60 -0.97 16.09
N VAL A 373 28.93 -1.60 17.05
CA VAL A 373 27.46 -1.65 17.13
C VAL A 373 26.92 -0.45 17.92
N ILE A 374 25.77 0.07 17.51
CA ILE A 374 25.12 1.23 18.12
C ILE A 374 23.72 0.89 18.64
N GLU A 375 23.16 1.76 19.48
CA GLU A 375 21.86 1.58 20.12
C GLU A 375 20.71 1.33 19.14
N GLY A 376 20.77 1.96 17.96
CA GLY A 376 19.75 1.80 16.91
C GLY A 376 19.71 0.40 16.27
N ILE A 377 20.71 -0.44 16.51
CA ILE A 377 20.85 -1.78 15.92
C ILE A 377 20.64 -2.82 17.02
N ARG A 378 19.37 -3.07 17.36
CA ARG A 378 18.92 -4.03 18.38
C ARG A 378 17.76 -4.85 17.83
N PRO A 379 17.53 -6.09 18.31
CA PRO A 379 16.41 -6.91 17.86
C PRO A 379 15.09 -6.13 17.83
N THR A 380 14.30 -6.35 16.78
CA THR A 380 13.04 -5.66 16.45
C THR A 380 13.15 -4.19 16.02
N ARG A 381 14.30 -3.52 16.17
CA ARG A 381 14.48 -2.14 15.69
C ARG A 381 14.58 -2.11 14.18
N VAL A 382 14.02 -1.04 13.61
CA VAL A 382 14.12 -0.72 12.19
C VAL A 382 15.49 -0.10 11.93
N VAL A 383 16.11 -0.50 10.84
CA VAL A 383 17.39 0.03 10.37
C VAL A 383 17.29 0.34 8.89
N ARG A 384 18.25 1.10 8.37
CA ARG A 384 18.48 1.20 6.94
C ARG A 384 19.90 0.80 6.59
N VAL A 385 20.05 0.10 5.48
CA VAL A 385 21.30 -0.53 5.03
C VAL A 385 21.68 -0.01 3.65
N ARG A 386 22.94 0.41 3.50
CA ARG A 386 23.50 0.96 2.26
C ARG A 386 24.72 0.16 1.82
N PRO A 387 24.66 -0.54 0.68
CA PRO A 387 25.84 -0.98 -0.05
C PRO A 387 26.75 0.20 -0.41
N THR A 388 28.06 0.03 -0.26
CA THR A 388 29.04 1.08 -0.57
C THR A 388 29.01 1.54 -2.04
N SER A 389 28.45 0.73 -2.95
CA SER A 389 28.18 1.07 -4.35
C SER A 389 27.07 2.10 -4.53
N TRP A 390 26.18 2.28 -3.55
CA TRP A 390 25.11 3.27 -3.61
C TRP A 390 25.62 4.66 -3.26
N PRO A 391 24.98 5.74 -3.75
CA PRO A 391 25.42 7.10 -3.45
C PRO A 391 25.33 7.43 -1.96
N GLN A 392 26.32 8.17 -1.45
CA GLN A 392 26.25 8.79 -0.12
C GLN A 392 25.69 10.20 -0.28
N VAL A 393 24.49 10.42 0.25
CA VAL A 393 23.83 11.73 0.14
C VAL A 393 23.28 12.16 1.49
N GLN A 394 23.11 13.47 1.61
CA GLN A 394 22.39 14.09 2.71
C GLN A 394 20.89 14.05 2.40
N VAL A 395 20.06 13.70 3.39
CA VAL A 395 18.60 13.70 3.23
C VAL A 395 18.02 15.02 3.75
N PRO A 396 16.86 15.47 3.23
CA PRO A 396 16.20 16.69 3.71
C PRO A 396 15.90 16.64 5.21
N ARG A 397 15.78 17.83 5.85
CA ARG A 397 15.56 17.98 7.30
C ARG A 397 14.37 17.17 7.82
N GLU A 398 13.35 17.02 7.01
CA GLU A 398 12.09 16.34 7.26
C GLU A 398 12.25 14.83 7.40
N GLU A 399 13.28 14.26 6.77
CA GLU A 399 13.49 12.82 6.61
C GLU A 399 14.47 12.22 7.64
N TYR A 400 14.90 13.02 8.62
CA TYR A 400 15.72 12.55 9.72
C TYR A 400 15.30 13.14 11.07
N LEU A 401 15.72 12.47 12.15
CA LEU A 401 15.67 13.01 13.51
C LEU A 401 17.01 13.63 13.86
N GLY A 402 16.97 14.85 14.42
CA GLY A 402 18.16 15.53 14.94
C GLY A 402 18.53 15.02 16.34
N ASP A 403 19.67 15.45 16.84
CA ASP A 403 20.13 15.13 18.20
C ASP A 403 19.42 16.04 19.23
N GLY A 404 18.91 15.48 20.34
CA GLY A 404 18.24 16.24 21.41
C GLY A 404 16.70 16.18 21.39
N ASN A 405 16.03 17.25 21.83
CA ASN A 405 14.56 17.31 22.03
C ASN A 405 13.74 17.46 20.72
N PHE A 406 14.25 17.01 19.57
CA PHE A 406 13.54 17.14 18.30
C PHE A 406 12.50 16.04 18.15
N SER A 407 11.25 16.44 17.90
CA SER A 407 10.17 15.53 17.57
C SER A 407 10.03 15.40 16.06
N HIS A 408 9.62 14.23 15.58
CA HIS A 408 9.26 14.03 14.17
C HIS A 408 8.06 14.90 13.73
N GLU A 409 7.41 15.54 14.70
CA GLU A 409 6.27 16.45 14.58
C GLU A 409 6.66 17.94 14.50
N ASP A 410 7.94 18.30 14.61
CA ASP A 410 8.37 19.71 14.63
C ASP A 410 8.10 20.46 13.31
N ARG A 411 7.95 19.74 12.20
CA ARG A 411 7.60 20.30 10.87
C ARG A 411 6.30 19.76 10.30
N PHE A 412 5.71 18.76 10.94
CA PHE A 412 4.52 18.09 10.42
C PHE A 412 3.43 18.03 11.48
N PRO A 413 2.17 18.09 11.06
CA PRO A 413 1.04 17.99 11.97
C PRO A 413 1.16 16.83 12.97
N THR A 414 1.01 17.12 14.27
CA THR A 414 0.86 16.06 15.29
C THR A 414 -0.46 15.31 15.05
N PRO A 415 -0.66 14.09 15.61
CA PRO A 415 -1.95 13.41 15.52
C PRO A 415 -3.15 14.25 15.98
N ALA A 416 -2.93 15.33 16.75
CA ALA A 416 -3.97 16.25 17.19
C ALA A 416 -4.58 17.09 16.07
N ILE A 417 -3.99 17.13 14.86
CA ILE A 417 -4.62 17.80 13.71
C ILE A 417 -5.82 17.04 13.16
N PHE A 418 -5.91 15.75 13.46
CA PHE A 418 -7.05 14.94 13.05
C PHE A 418 -8.20 15.16 14.04
N PRO A 419 -9.46 15.15 13.56
CA PRO A 419 -10.61 15.28 14.44
C PRO A 419 -10.57 14.26 15.58
N LYS A 420 -10.94 14.70 16.78
CA LYS A 420 -11.21 13.78 17.89
C LYS A 420 -12.60 13.19 17.64
N TYR A 421 -12.67 11.87 17.46
CA TYR A 421 -13.91 11.14 17.21
C TYR A 421 -14.51 10.61 18.50
#